data_AF-A0A8K0Y3J7-F1
#
_entry.id   AF-A0A8K0Y3J7-F1
#
_cell.length_a   1.000
_cell.length_b   1.000
_cell.length_c   1.000
_cell.angle_alpha   90.00
_cell.angle_beta   90.00
_cell.angle_gamma   90.00
#
_symmetry.space_group_name_H-M   'P 1'
#
loop_
_entity.id
_entity.type
_entity.pdbx_description
1 polymer ?
#
loop_
_entity_poly.entity_id
_entity_poly.type
_entity_poly.pdbx_seq_one_letter_code
_entity_poly.pdbx_strand_id
1 'polypeptide(L)'
;MPQSFFVLSGEHPELGVDEVISISKSYDVKTTCSIEPKLVIIKSNVPWQKIAQRATFVRACGNISGMLDDISEIDVPVQNPKSFVCRAFNLSSKKINVSNIERDVGTILKSRWGCSVSLSNPSLIVYLIITDKARYVGYADGIMTPKRPKKTIKYPTELDWKLSRCMVNLSQLKEGDTLCDPFCGTGTILLEAESMGMHSIGIDFDSDMCNITRRNLADNGYDPLVVNSTYQFIPKIKKKIDAIVTDVPYGTASRSSAPPKKIIEDFLSVVPKKMKLVLVYKKGTGITELSEAKKYEIYRHKSLTRVIVVR
;
A
#
# COMPACT_ATOMS: atom_id res chain seq x y z
N MET A 1 -20.12 -5.48 12.37
CA MET A 1 -19.02 -5.33 11.40
C MET A 1 -17.85 -6.14 11.92
N PRO A 2 -17.30 -7.06 11.11
CA PRO A 2 -16.12 -7.81 11.48
C PRO A 2 -14.93 -6.88 11.70
N GLN A 3 -13.93 -7.40 12.39
CA GLN A 3 -12.69 -6.70 12.65
C GLN A 3 -11.52 -7.49 12.07
N SER A 4 -10.58 -6.78 11.48
CA SER A 4 -9.35 -7.31 10.91
C SER A 4 -8.15 -6.57 11.46
N PHE A 5 -7.02 -7.25 11.56
CA PHE A 5 -5.78 -6.66 12.03
C PHE A 5 -4.76 -6.61 10.90
N PHE A 6 -3.86 -5.63 10.97
CA PHE A 6 -2.74 -5.44 10.05
C PHE A 6 -1.50 -5.05 10.87
N VAL A 7 -0.55 -5.97 11.01
CA VAL A 7 0.76 -5.73 11.61
C VAL A 7 1.66 -5.09 10.53
N LEU A 8 2.17 -3.91 10.81
CA LEU A 8 2.98 -3.13 9.87
C LEU A 8 4.45 -3.58 9.87
N SER A 9 5.12 -3.41 8.73
CA SER A 9 6.53 -3.77 8.53
C SER A 9 7.50 -2.92 9.36
N GLY A 10 7.11 -1.71 9.74
CA GLY A 10 7.95 -0.72 10.42
C GLY A 10 8.72 0.20 9.46
N GLU A 11 8.78 -0.13 8.17
CA GLU A 11 9.17 0.81 7.12
C GLU A 11 8.08 1.88 6.98
N HIS A 12 8.44 3.16 7.07
CA HIS A 12 7.51 4.31 6.93
C HIS A 12 6.17 4.11 7.68
N PRO A 13 6.18 4.04 9.02
CA PRO A 13 5.04 3.55 9.79
C PRO A 13 3.76 4.35 9.59
N GLU A 14 3.84 5.68 9.51
CA GLU A 14 2.68 6.54 9.24
C GLU A 14 2.07 6.25 7.87
N LEU A 15 2.92 6.06 6.85
CA LEU A 15 2.51 5.73 5.49
C LEU A 15 1.77 4.38 5.46
N GLY A 16 2.29 3.37 6.16
CA GLY A 16 1.64 2.06 6.26
C GLY A 16 0.28 2.10 6.98
N VAL A 17 0.13 2.94 8.00
CA VAL A 17 -1.17 3.17 8.66
C VAL A 17 -2.17 3.73 7.67
N ASP A 18 -1.81 4.82 6.98
CA ASP A 18 -2.73 5.49 6.06
C ASP A 18 -3.00 4.68 4.80
N GLU A 19 -2.06 3.85 4.34
CA GLU A 19 -2.27 2.93 3.23
C GLU A 19 -3.42 1.96 3.55
N VAL A 20 -3.35 1.26 4.69
CA VAL A 20 -4.39 0.31 5.12
C VAL A 20 -5.76 0.99 5.26
N ILE A 21 -5.78 2.17 5.90
CA ILE A 21 -7.01 2.95 6.08
C ILE A 21 -7.58 3.41 4.74
N SER A 22 -6.74 3.89 3.83
CA SER A 22 -7.15 4.39 2.51
C SER A 22 -7.74 3.28 1.64
N ILE A 23 -7.11 2.10 1.62
CA ILE A 23 -7.65 0.94 0.91
C ILE A 23 -9.02 0.57 1.48
N SER A 24 -9.14 0.44 2.80
CA SER A 24 -10.42 0.07 3.43
C SER A 24 -11.53 1.10 3.15
N LYS A 25 -11.22 2.39 3.25
CA LYS A 25 -12.18 3.48 2.99
C LYS A 25 -12.61 3.58 1.53
N SER A 26 -11.77 3.13 0.58
CA SER A 26 -12.15 3.07 -0.84
C SER A 26 -13.32 2.12 -1.12
N TYR A 27 -13.48 1.08 -0.28
CA TYR A 27 -14.53 0.08 -0.39
C TYR A 27 -15.69 0.29 0.59
N ASP A 28 -15.40 0.75 1.80
CA ASP A 28 -16.40 1.04 2.83
C ASP A 28 -16.08 2.34 3.55
N VAL A 29 -16.82 3.39 3.20
CA VAL A 29 -16.68 4.73 3.78
C VAL A 29 -16.99 4.78 5.29
N LYS A 30 -17.71 3.79 5.83
CA LYS A 30 -18.02 3.67 7.25
C LYS A 30 -16.92 2.97 8.05
N THR A 31 -15.81 2.60 7.40
CA THR A 31 -14.64 2.01 8.05
C THR A 31 -14.19 2.87 9.23
N THR A 32 -14.06 2.24 10.40
CA THR A 32 -13.37 2.81 11.56
C THR A 32 -12.10 2.03 11.85
N CYS A 33 -11.14 2.69 12.51
CA CYS A 33 -9.84 2.11 12.80
C CYS A 33 -9.41 2.39 14.24
N SER A 34 -8.72 1.43 14.85
CA SER A 34 -7.89 1.62 16.04
C SER A 34 -6.43 1.49 15.64
N ILE A 35 -5.59 2.41 16.11
CA ILE A 35 -4.18 2.48 15.75
C ILE A 35 -3.34 2.31 17.02
N GLU A 36 -2.43 1.36 16.98
CA GLU A 36 -1.39 1.12 17.97
C GLU A 36 -0.02 1.06 17.28
N PRO A 37 1.11 1.18 18.00
CA PRO A 37 2.43 1.08 17.39
C PRO A 37 2.57 -0.20 16.54
N LYS A 38 2.76 -0.02 15.23
CA LYS A 38 2.87 -1.10 14.22
C LYS A 38 1.64 -2.02 14.08
N LEU A 39 0.47 -1.60 14.58
CA LEU A 39 -0.77 -2.36 14.47
C LEU A 39 -1.93 -1.45 14.06
N VAL A 40 -2.64 -1.84 13.00
CA VAL A 40 -3.91 -1.22 12.62
C VAL A 40 -5.01 -2.26 12.74
N ILE A 41 -6.05 -1.95 13.51
CA ILE A 41 -7.27 -2.77 13.58
C ILE A 41 -8.36 -2.04 12.83
N ILE A 42 -8.90 -2.67 11.79
CA ILE A 42 -9.96 -2.14 10.94
C ILE A 42 -11.28 -2.80 11.32
N LYS A 43 -12.31 -1.99 11.56
CA LYS A 43 -13.70 -2.43 11.70
C LYS A 43 -14.47 -1.98 10.46
N SER A 44 -14.79 -2.94 9.60
CA SER A 44 -15.32 -2.68 8.26
C SER A 44 -16.02 -3.93 7.72
N ASN A 45 -16.88 -3.78 6.72
CA ASN A 45 -17.39 -4.93 5.97
C ASN A 45 -16.42 -5.41 4.88
N VAL A 46 -15.29 -4.71 4.68
CA VAL A 46 -14.26 -5.08 3.71
C VAL A 46 -13.49 -6.30 4.23
N PRO A 47 -13.42 -7.40 3.46
CA PRO A 47 -12.60 -8.55 3.83
C PRO A 47 -11.12 -8.18 3.92
N TRP A 48 -10.42 -8.68 4.94
CA TRP A 48 -9.01 -8.37 5.15
C TRP A 48 -8.14 -8.77 3.95
N GLN A 49 -8.51 -9.84 3.24
CA GLN A 49 -7.83 -10.31 2.03
C GLN A 49 -7.78 -9.22 0.95
N LYS A 50 -8.86 -8.45 0.78
CA LYS A 50 -8.94 -7.39 -0.23
C LYS A 50 -7.97 -6.26 0.07
N ILE A 51 -7.78 -5.95 1.35
CA ILE A 51 -6.81 -4.96 1.81
C ILE A 51 -5.38 -5.51 1.66
N ALA A 52 -5.16 -6.75 2.10
CA ALA A 52 -3.84 -7.40 2.10
C ALA A 52 -3.27 -7.65 0.69
N GLN A 53 -4.12 -7.89 -0.32
CA GLN A 53 -3.71 -7.99 -1.73
C GLN A 53 -3.15 -6.69 -2.30
N ARG A 54 -3.41 -5.56 -1.65
CA ARG A 54 -3.03 -4.23 -2.11
C ARG A 54 -1.95 -3.58 -1.24
N ALA A 55 -1.99 -3.79 0.07
CA ALA A 55 -1.10 -3.13 1.02
C ALA A 55 0.35 -3.60 0.90
N THR A 56 1.29 -2.64 0.91
CA THR A 56 2.72 -2.90 0.69
C THR A 56 3.56 -2.84 1.96
N PHE A 57 3.06 -2.15 3.00
CA PHE A 57 3.75 -1.98 4.28
C PHE A 57 3.19 -2.87 5.40
N VAL A 58 2.47 -3.95 5.05
CA VAL A 58 1.91 -4.93 5.98
C VAL A 58 2.76 -6.21 5.99
N ARG A 59 3.07 -6.72 7.18
CA ARG A 59 3.82 -7.96 7.41
C ARG A 59 2.93 -9.16 7.72
N ALA A 60 1.83 -8.94 8.44
CA ALA A 60 0.85 -9.98 8.77
C ALA A 60 -0.53 -9.36 8.92
N CYS A 61 -1.56 -10.11 8.57
CA CYS A 61 -2.94 -9.65 8.65
C CYS A 61 -3.89 -10.85 8.74
N GLY A 62 -5.13 -10.56 9.11
CA GLY A 62 -6.17 -11.56 9.30
C GLY A 62 -7.39 -10.97 9.98
N ASN A 63 -8.34 -11.82 10.33
CA ASN A 63 -9.45 -11.47 11.20
C ASN A 63 -8.97 -11.38 12.65
N ILE A 64 -9.65 -10.58 13.46
CA ILE A 64 -9.49 -10.57 14.92
C ILE A 64 -10.60 -11.44 15.54
N SER A 65 -10.22 -12.30 16.47
CA SER A 65 -11.15 -13.07 17.31
C SER A 65 -11.56 -12.24 18.53
N GLY A 66 -10.58 -11.61 19.18
CA GLY A 66 -10.82 -10.79 20.37
C GLY A 66 -9.52 -10.41 21.09
N MET A 67 -9.69 -9.83 22.27
CA MET A 67 -8.62 -9.62 23.24
C MET A 67 -8.47 -10.84 24.15
N LEU A 68 -7.31 -10.98 24.77
CA LEU A 68 -6.96 -12.13 25.60
C LEU A 68 -6.19 -11.70 26.85
N ASP A 69 -6.66 -12.14 28.01
CA ASP A 69 -5.94 -11.93 29.27
C ASP A 69 -4.96 -13.09 29.52
N ASP A 70 -5.44 -14.34 29.44
CA ASP A 70 -4.65 -15.56 29.61
C ASP A 70 -4.51 -16.35 28.28
N ILE A 71 -3.29 -16.80 27.96
CA ILE A 71 -3.02 -17.58 26.73
C ILE A 71 -3.79 -18.90 26.66
N SER A 72 -4.19 -19.47 27.80
CA SER A 72 -4.98 -20.70 27.88
C SER A 72 -6.41 -20.54 27.33
N GLU A 73 -6.93 -19.32 27.32
CA GLU A 73 -8.25 -18.97 26.80
C GLU A 73 -8.27 -18.76 25.29
N ILE A 74 -7.11 -18.87 24.63
CA ILE A 74 -7.00 -18.59 23.20
C ILE A 74 -7.98 -19.44 22.39
N ASP A 75 -8.85 -18.79 21.62
CA ASP A 75 -9.78 -19.46 20.73
C ASP A 75 -10.06 -18.64 19.47
N VAL A 76 -10.35 -19.33 18.38
CA VAL A 76 -10.69 -18.72 17.09
C VAL A 76 -11.92 -19.41 16.51
N PRO A 77 -12.80 -18.69 15.80
CA PRO A 77 -14.06 -19.23 15.29
C PRO A 77 -13.85 -20.11 14.04
N VAL A 78 -12.98 -21.12 14.15
CA VAL A 78 -12.66 -22.10 13.11
C VAL A 78 -12.79 -23.50 13.69
N GLN A 79 -13.58 -24.34 13.03
CA GLN A 79 -13.78 -25.72 13.42
C GLN A 79 -12.82 -26.64 12.68
N ASN A 80 -12.11 -27.49 13.43
CA ASN A 80 -11.31 -28.61 12.94
C ASN A 80 -10.43 -28.28 11.71
N PRO A 81 -9.48 -27.34 11.82
CA PRO A 81 -8.56 -27.05 10.72
C PRO A 81 -7.73 -28.30 10.39
N LYS A 82 -7.41 -28.51 9.10
CA LYS A 82 -6.59 -29.65 8.65
C LYS A 82 -5.19 -29.61 9.26
N SER A 83 -4.61 -28.43 9.29
CA SER A 83 -3.33 -28.12 9.91
C SER A 83 -3.29 -26.65 10.32
N PHE A 84 -2.48 -26.31 11.31
CA PHE A 84 -2.35 -24.93 11.76
C PHE A 84 -0.92 -24.56 12.11
N VAL A 85 -0.69 -23.26 12.26
CA VAL A 85 0.53 -22.73 12.87
C VAL A 85 0.24 -21.54 13.75
N CYS A 86 0.99 -21.42 14.84
CA CYS A 86 0.96 -20.25 15.72
C CYS A 86 2.07 -19.28 15.35
N ARG A 87 1.75 -17.98 15.35
CA ARG A 87 2.70 -16.88 15.14
C ARG A 87 2.47 -15.80 16.17
N ALA A 88 3.50 -15.44 16.92
CA ALA A 88 3.41 -14.40 17.94
C ALA A 88 4.17 -13.13 17.51
N PHE A 89 3.52 -11.98 17.62
CA PHE A 89 4.09 -10.66 17.37
C PHE A 89 4.17 -9.89 18.67
N ASN A 90 5.38 -9.65 19.17
CA ASN A 90 5.58 -8.70 20.25
C ASN A 90 5.79 -7.29 19.69
N LEU A 91 4.75 -6.46 19.80
CA LEU A 91 4.73 -5.05 19.42
C LEU A 91 4.81 -4.12 20.64
N SER A 92 4.93 -4.69 21.85
CA SER A 92 5.07 -3.94 23.10
C SER A 92 6.49 -3.40 23.29
N SER A 93 6.64 -2.48 24.24
CA SER A 93 7.93 -1.95 24.69
C SER A 93 8.80 -2.99 25.43
N LYS A 94 8.18 -4.05 25.97
CA LYS A 94 8.86 -5.09 26.76
C LYS A 94 9.50 -6.14 25.85
N LYS A 95 10.66 -6.68 26.25
CA LYS A 95 11.26 -7.83 25.58
C LYS A 95 10.56 -9.12 26.03
N ILE A 96 9.83 -9.73 25.12
CA ILE A 96 9.10 -11.00 25.34
C ILE A 96 9.65 -12.06 24.40
N ASN A 97 9.91 -13.26 24.91
CA ASN A 97 10.31 -14.40 24.09
C ASN A 97 9.09 -15.00 23.41
N VAL A 98 8.86 -14.59 22.16
CA VAL A 98 7.72 -15.03 21.35
C VAL A 98 7.78 -16.52 20.99
N SER A 99 8.95 -17.14 20.88
CA SER A 99 9.09 -18.55 20.48
C SER A 99 8.52 -19.52 21.52
N ASN A 100 8.65 -19.21 22.81
CA ASN A 100 8.05 -20.02 23.87
C ASN A 100 6.52 -19.90 23.81
N ILE A 101 6.01 -18.68 23.65
CA ILE A 101 4.57 -18.42 23.53
C ILE A 101 3.97 -19.17 22.33
N GLU A 102 4.63 -19.16 21.17
CA GLU A 102 4.19 -19.91 20.00
C GLU A 102 4.08 -21.41 20.27
N ARG A 103 5.02 -21.98 21.03
CA ARG A 103 5.03 -23.40 21.42
C ARG A 103 3.90 -23.72 22.40
N ASP A 104 3.68 -22.88 23.40
CA ASP A 104 2.66 -23.07 24.43
C ASP A 104 1.26 -23.00 23.81
N VAL A 105 0.99 -21.95 23.04
CA VAL A 105 -0.26 -21.79 22.27
C VAL A 105 -0.46 -22.94 21.29
N GLY A 106 0.61 -23.36 20.60
CA GLY A 106 0.57 -24.51 19.70
C GLY A 106 0.17 -25.81 20.41
N THR A 107 0.66 -26.02 21.62
CA THR A 107 0.31 -27.21 22.44
C THR A 107 -1.16 -27.18 22.87
N ILE A 108 -1.64 -26.03 23.34
CA ILE A 108 -3.04 -25.82 23.75
C ILE A 108 -3.98 -26.13 22.58
N LEU A 109 -3.74 -25.51 21.42
CA LEU A 109 -4.60 -25.67 20.24
C LEU A 109 -4.52 -27.07 19.63
N LYS A 110 -3.35 -27.72 19.68
CA LYS A 110 -3.18 -29.10 19.22
C LYS A 110 -4.02 -30.07 20.06
N SER A 111 -4.02 -29.92 21.39
CA SER A 111 -4.85 -30.74 22.28
C SER A 111 -6.35 -30.51 22.04
N ARG A 112 -6.75 -29.30 21.64
CA ARG A 112 -8.15 -28.96 21.37
C ARG A 112 -8.66 -29.45 20.02
N TRP A 113 -7.89 -29.26 18.95
CA TRP A 113 -8.31 -29.59 17.59
C TRP A 113 -7.91 -30.99 17.12
N GLY A 114 -6.95 -31.64 17.79
CA GLY A 114 -6.44 -32.96 17.40
C GLY A 114 -5.73 -32.98 16.04
N CYS A 115 -5.43 -31.83 15.44
CA CYS A 115 -4.78 -31.72 14.12
C CYS A 115 -3.27 -31.41 14.22
N SER A 116 -2.55 -31.60 13.11
CA SER A 116 -1.10 -31.42 13.07
C SER A 116 -0.69 -29.94 12.96
N VAL A 117 0.41 -29.57 13.61
CA VAL A 117 1.08 -28.27 13.41
C VAL A 117 1.94 -28.34 12.14
N SER A 118 1.73 -27.42 11.20
CA SER A 118 2.46 -27.33 9.93
C SER A 118 3.18 -25.99 9.82
N LEU A 119 4.51 -25.98 9.90
CA LEU A 119 5.30 -24.74 9.87
C LEU A 119 5.41 -24.13 8.47
N SER A 120 5.32 -24.96 7.42
CA SER A 120 5.58 -24.59 6.02
C SER A 120 4.31 -24.31 5.23
N ASN A 121 3.28 -25.15 5.38
CA ASN A 121 2.01 -25.01 4.65
C ASN A 121 0.81 -25.30 5.57
N PRO A 122 0.49 -24.37 6.48
CA PRO A 122 -0.68 -24.49 7.36
C PRO A 122 -1.97 -24.14 6.62
N SER A 123 -3.07 -24.84 6.94
CA SER A 123 -4.41 -24.44 6.49
C SER A 123 -5.00 -23.28 7.29
N LEU A 124 -4.43 -23.00 8.47
CA LEU A 124 -4.85 -21.92 9.36
C LEU A 124 -3.62 -21.32 10.05
N ILE A 125 -3.52 -20.00 10.07
CA ILE A 125 -2.54 -19.28 10.86
C ILE A 125 -3.25 -18.62 12.02
N VAL A 126 -2.84 -18.95 13.24
CA VAL A 126 -3.31 -18.30 14.47
C VAL A 126 -2.24 -17.30 14.91
N TYR A 127 -2.67 -16.06 15.11
CA TYR A 127 -1.81 -14.96 15.51
C TYR A 127 -2.08 -14.57 16.95
N LEU A 128 -1.01 -14.39 17.72
CA LEU A 128 -1.04 -13.73 19.02
C LEU A 128 -0.26 -12.43 18.92
N ILE A 129 -0.95 -11.29 19.09
CA ILE A 129 -0.36 -9.96 18.91
C ILE A 129 -0.34 -9.29 20.27
N ILE A 130 0.85 -8.99 20.78
CA ILE A 130 1.05 -8.45 22.11
C ILE A 130 1.46 -6.98 21.98
N THR A 131 0.66 -6.08 22.54
CA THR A 131 0.97 -4.64 22.64
C THR A 131 1.16 -4.25 24.10
N ASP A 132 1.53 -2.99 24.35
CA ASP A 132 1.60 -2.48 25.74
C ASP A 132 0.21 -2.37 26.39
N LYS A 133 -0.87 -2.32 25.59
CA LYS A 133 -2.24 -2.13 26.06
C LYS A 133 -2.99 -3.44 26.24
N ALA A 134 -2.82 -4.38 25.30
CA ALA A 134 -3.61 -5.60 25.25
C ALA A 134 -2.86 -6.71 24.50
N ARG A 135 -3.41 -7.93 24.61
CA ARG A 135 -3.07 -9.06 23.73
C ARG A 135 -4.27 -9.35 22.86
N TYR A 136 -4.03 -9.58 21.58
CA TYR A 136 -5.06 -9.88 20.60
C TYR A 136 -4.85 -11.25 19.99
N VAL A 137 -5.95 -11.94 19.74
CA VAL A 137 -5.96 -13.20 18.99
C VAL A 137 -6.51 -12.92 17.61
N GLY A 138 -5.76 -13.28 16.59
CA GLY A 138 -6.15 -13.17 15.20
C GLY A 138 -6.02 -14.48 14.46
N TYR A 139 -6.62 -14.57 13.28
CA TYR A 139 -6.51 -15.75 12.44
C TYR A 139 -6.61 -15.42 10.95
N ALA A 140 -5.94 -16.21 10.12
CA ALA A 140 -5.99 -16.12 8.67
C ALA A 140 -6.01 -17.52 8.04
N ASP A 141 -6.76 -17.66 6.95
CA ASP A 141 -6.83 -18.85 6.11
C ASP A 141 -5.65 -18.98 5.12
N GLY A 142 -4.71 -18.04 5.14
CA GLY A 142 -3.50 -18.07 4.35
C GLY A 142 -2.65 -16.82 4.49
N ILE A 143 -1.48 -16.82 3.84
CA ILE A 143 -0.65 -15.62 3.71
C ILE A 143 -1.05 -14.92 2.41
N MET A 144 -1.43 -13.65 2.51
CA MET A 144 -1.75 -12.83 1.37
C MET A 144 -0.61 -11.84 1.10
N THR A 145 -0.11 -11.81 -0.13
CA THR A 145 0.90 -10.85 -0.57
C THR A 145 0.46 -10.16 -1.86
N PRO A 146 0.80 -8.88 -2.07
CA PRO A 146 0.51 -8.19 -3.32
C PRO A 146 1.09 -8.91 -4.53
N LYS A 147 0.24 -9.19 -5.52
CA LYS A 147 0.67 -9.76 -6.80
C LYS A 147 1.45 -8.70 -7.57
N ARG A 148 2.71 -8.99 -7.89
CA ARG A 148 3.60 -8.06 -8.59
C ARG A 148 3.53 -8.22 -10.10
N PRO A 149 3.34 -7.13 -10.86
CA PRO A 149 3.52 -7.17 -12.31
C PRO A 149 4.99 -7.36 -12.67
N LYS A 150 5.24 -7.94 -13.85
CA LYS A 150 6.55 -7.99 -14.47
C LYS A 150 6.92 -6.59 -14.97
N LYS A 151 8.18 -6.20 -14.82
CA LYS A 151 8.69 -4.95 -15.41
C LYS A 151 10.05 -5.23 -16.06
N THR A 152 10.06 -5.26 -17.38
CA THR A 152 11.21 -5.70 -18.18
C THR A 152 12.26 -4.60 -18.30
N ILE A 153 11.83 -3.36 -18.54
CA ILE A 153 12.73 -2.21 -18.70
C ILE A 153 12.63 -1.32 -17.47
N LYS A 154 13.76 -1.07 -16.81
CA LYS A 154 13.87 -0.25 -15.59
C LYS A 154 14.88 0.87 -15.77
N TYR A 155 14.68 1.98 -15.05
CA TYR A 155 15.62 3.09 -15.00
C TYR A 155 16.19 3.29 -13.59
N PRO A 156 17.46 3.72 -13.42
CA PRO A 156 18.11 3.76 -12.11
C PRO A 156 17.45 4.66 -11.05
N THR A 157 16.79 5.73 -11.47
CA THR A 157 16.25 6.76 -10.58
C THR A 157 14.74 6.64 -10.31
N GLU A 158 14.12 5.55 -10.77
CA GLU A 158 12.67 5.37 -10.66
C GLU A 158 12.18 5.24 -9.21
N LEU A 159 10.89 5.50 -9.01
CA LEU A 159 10.21 5.19 -7.75
C LEU A 159 10.13 3.68 -7.58
N ASP A 160 10.41 3.20 -6.36
CA ASP A 160 10.27 1.77 -6.05
C ASP A 160 8.79 1.34 -6.18
N TRP A 161 8.58 0.08 -6.56
CA TRP A 161 7.24 -0.47 -6.76
C TRP A 161 6.39 -0.43 -5.48
N LYS A 162 6.96 -0.63 -4.29
CA LYS A 162 6.21 -0.56 -3.02
C LYS A 162 5.63 0.84 -2.82
N LEU A 163 6.47 1.86 -2.97
CA LEU A 163 6.03 3.25 -2.84
C LEU A 163 5.06 3.64 -3.96
N SER A 164 5.28 3.17 -5.18
CA SER A 164 4.37 3.41 -6.31
C SER A 164 2.98 2.85 -6.03
N ARG A 165 2.88 1.57 -5.62
CA ARG A 165 1.60 0.95 -5.24
C ARG A 165 0.97 1.63 -4.02
N CYS A 166 1.77 2.00 -3.01
CA CYS A 166 1.27 2.73 -1.86
C CYS A 166 0.66 4.09 -2.27
N MET A 167 1.28 4.82 -3.18
CA MET A 167 0.73 6.08 -3.71
C MET A 167 -0.61 5.86 -4.43
N VAL A 168 -0.72 4.79 -5.23
CA VAL A 168 -2.01 4.39 -5.83
C VAL A 168 -3.05 4.09 -4.74
N ASN A 169 -2.69 3.34 -3.69
CA ASN A 169 -3.59 3.04 -2.57
C ASN A 169 -4.05 4.29 -1.81
N LEU A 170 -3.16 5.27 -1.59
CA LEU A 170 -3.49 6.55 -0.94
C LEU A 170 -4.45 7.42 -1.75
N SER A 171 -4.51 7.24 -3.07
CA SER A 171 -5.52 7.90 -3.92
C SER A 171 -6.95 7.34 -3.71
N GLN A 172 -7.09 6.23 -2.96
CA GLN A 172 -8.35 5.54 -2.69
C GLN A 172 -9.10 5.13 -3.96
N LEU A 173 -8.39 4.93 -5.07
CA LEU A 173 -8.95 4.27 -6.24
C LEU A 173 -9.16 2.78 -5.98
N LYS A 174 -10.11 2.18 -6.70
CA LYS A 174 -10.45 0.76 -6.69
C LYS A 174 -10.61 0.23 -8.12
N GLU A 175 -10.88 -1.07 -8.22
CA GLU A 175 -11.08 -1.75 -9.49
C GLU A 175 -12.11 -1.00 -10.36
N GLY A 176 -11.78 -0.80 -11.64
CA GLY A 176 -12.60 -0.06 -12.61
C GLY A 176 -12.44 1.47 -12.59
N ASP A 177 -11.84 2.06 -11.55
CA ASP A 177 -11.50 3.49 -11.56
C ASP A 177 -10.30 3.75 -12.50
N THR A 178 -10.14 4.99 -12.95
CA THR A 178 -9.06 5.39 -13.86
C THR A 178 -8.04 6.33 -13.21
N LEU A 179 -6.79 5.88 -13.17
CA LEU A 179 -5.63 6.63 -12.69
C LEU A 179 -4.91 7.34 -13.84
N CYS A 180 -4.46 8.58 -13.62
CA CYS A 180 -3.57 9.28 -14.56
C CYS A 180 -2.19 9.53 -13.94
N ASP A 181 -1.13 9.20 -14.67
CA ASP A 181 0.24 9.62 -14.37
C ASP A 181 0.75 10.56 -15.47
N PRO A 182 0.79 11.88 -15.24
CA PRO A 182 1.22 12.86 -16.24
C PRO A 182 2.74 13.00 -16.43
N PHE A 183 3.53 12.17 -15.73
CA PHE A 183 4.98 12.08 -15.86
C PHE A 183 5.42 10.61 -15.83
N CYS A 184 4.78 9.77 -16.66
CA CYS A 184 4.76 8.33 -16.43
C CYS A 184 6.11 7.61 -16.59
N GLY A 185 7.08 8.18 -17.29
CA GLY A 185 8.43 7.64 -17.42
C GLY A 185 8.45 6.22 -17.96
N THR A 186 8.85 5.26 -17.12
CA THR A 186 8.87 3.81 -17.47
C THR A 186 7.59 3.06 -17.07
N GLY A 187 6.59 3.75 -16.51
CA GLY A 187 5.25 3.23 -16.26
C GLY A 187 5.06 2.49 -14.95
N THR A 188 5.92 2.66 -13.93
CA THR A 188 5.78 1.93 -12.65
C THR A 188 4.42 2.15 -12.00
N ILE A 189 3.96 3.40 -11.90
CA ILE A 189 2.69 3.74 -11.25
C ILE A 189 1.52 3.12 -12.02
N LEU A 190 1.54 3.21 -13.37
CA LEU A 190 0.53 2.62 -14.24
C LEU A 190 0.48 1.10 -14.09
N LEU A 191 1.64 0.43 -14.09
CA LEU A 191 1.75 -1.02 -13.88
C LEU A 191 1.13 -1.47 -12.56
N GLU A 192 1.41 -0.75 -11.47
CA GLU A 192 0.86 -1.09 -10.16
C GLU A 192 -0.67 -0.88 -10.14
N ALA A 193 -1.17 0.19 -10.77
CA ALA A 193 -2.62 0.44 -10.90
C ALA A 193 -3.34 -0.66 -11.68
N GLU A 194 -2.86 -1.00 -12.89
CA GLU A 194 -3.43 -2.06 -13.74
C GLU A 194 -3.40 -3.43 -13.04
N SER A 195 -2.32 -3.74 -12.31
CA SER A 195 -2.22 -4.99 -11.55
C SER A 195 -3.21 -5.11 -10.39
N MET A 196 -3.84 -4.00 -10.00
CA MET A 196 -4.92 -3.94 -9.01
C MET A 196 -6.29 -3.79 -9.66
N GLY A 197 -6.43 -3.99 -10.97
CA GLY A 197 -7.71 -3.95 -11.70
C GLY A 197 -8.23 -2.53 -11.99
N MET A 198 -7.39 -1.51 -11.89
CA MET A 198 -7.72 -0.14 -12.29
C MET A 198 -7.38 0.07 -13.77
N HIS A 199 -8.00 1.06 -14.40
CA HIS A 199 -7.53 1.57 -15.68
C HIS A 199 -6.45 2.63 -15.46
N SER A 200 -5.56 2.78 -16.43
CA SER A 200 -4.48 3.77 -16.33
C SER A 200 -4.31 4.60 -17.61
N ILE A 201 -3.92 5.86 -17.44
CA ILE A 201 -3.55 6.77 -18.53
C ILE A 201 -2.18 7.35 -18.23
N GLY A 202 -1.22 7.11 -19.12
CA GLY A 202 0.12 7.67 -19.03
C GLY A 202 0.29 8.88 -19.94
N ILE A 203 0.95 9.93 -19.46
CA ILE A 203 1.41 11.03 -20.30
C ILE A 203 2.90 11.23 -20.04
N ASP A 204 3.68 11.33 -21.09
CA ASP A 204 5.08 11.74 -21.01
C ASP A 204 5.48 12.54 -22.25
N PHE A 205 6.32 13.55 -22.07
CA PHE A 205 6.78 14.37 -23.19
C PHE A 205 7.84 13.65 -24.01
N ASP A 206 8.54 12.68 -23.41
CA ASP A 206 9.56 11.88 -24.08
C ASP A 206 8.90 10.66 -24.76
N SER A 207 9.05 10.58 -26.07
CA SER A 207 8.47 9.48 -26.87
C SER A 207 9.11 8.13 -26.55
N ASP A 208 10.38 8.11 -26.13
CA ASP A 208 11.08 6.91 -25.70
C ASP A 208 10.45 6.36 -24.41
N MET A 209 10.15 7.25 -23.45
CA MET A 209 9.46 6.90 -22.20
C MET A 209 8.07 6.32 -22.48
N CYS A 210 7.31 6.94 -23.39
CA CYS A 210 6.02 6.42 -23.82
C CYS A 210 6.14 5.00 -24.41
N ASN A 211 7.14 4.75 -25.26
CA ASN A 211 7.37 3.44 -25.86
C ASN A 211 7.79 2.39 -24.83
N ILE A 212 8.65 2.75 -23.87
CA ILE A 212 9.06 1.87 -22.77
C ILE A 212 7.86 1.52 -21.89
N THR A 213 7.07 2.52 -21.52
CA THR A 213 5.84 2.34 -20.73
C THR A 213 4.89 1.37 -21.41
N ARG A 214 4.59 1.55 -22.71
CA ARG A 214 3.73 0.63 -23.48
C ARG A 214 4.26 -0.79 -23.47
N ARG A 215 5.56 -1.00 -23.69
CA ARG A 215 6.19 -2.34 -23.66
C ARG A 215 6.07 -3.00 -22.29
N ASN A 216 6.42 -2.28 -21.23
CA ASN A 216 6.33 -2.77 -19.86
C ASN A 216 4.90 -3.20 -19.49
N LEU A 217 3.88 -2.43 -19.90
CA LEU A 217 2.47 -2.76 -19.68
C LEU A 217 2.01 -3.96 -20.53
N ALA A 218 2.38 -3.98 -21.81
CA ALA A 218 2.04 -5.06 -22.73
C ALA A 218 2.62 -6.42 -22.28
N ASP A 219 3.81 -6.45 -21.66
CA ASP A 219 4.41 -7.66 -21.08
C ASP A 219 3.54 -8.33 -20.00
N ASN A 220 2.54 -7.62 -19.47
CA ASN A 220 1.57 -8.13 -18.50
C ASN A 220 0.16 -8.27 -19.08
N GLY A 221 -0.03 -8.02 -20.38
CA GLY A 221 -1.33 -8.03 -21.04
C GLY A 221 -2.18 -6.78 -20.80
N TYR A 222 -1.59 -5.68 -20.35
CA TYR A 222 -2.28 -4.39 -20.18
C TYR A 222 -2.11 -3.51 -21.43
N ASP A 223 -3.17 -2.82 -21.84
CA ASP A 223 -3.18 -1.90 -22.99
C ASP A 223 -3.77 -0.51 -22.63
N PRO A 224 -3.08 0.28 -21.79
CA PRO A 224 -3.56 1.59 -21.40
C PRO A 224 -3.30 2.67 -22.46
N LEU A 225 -4.06 3.78 -22.35
CA LEU A 225 -3.79 4.96 -23.16
C LEU A 225 -2.49 5.64 -22.70
N VAL A 226 -1.45 5.59 -23.52
CA VAL A 226 -0.19 6.31 -23.31
C VAL A 226 -0.06 7.41 -24.36
N VAL A 227 -0.01 8.67 -23.93
CA VAL A 227 -0.01 9.85 -24.79
C VAL A 227 1.36 10.53 -24.74
N ASN A 228 1.99 10.73 -25.89
CA ASN A 228 3.19 11.55 -25.97
C ASN A 228 2.79 13.03 -26.00
N SER A 229 2.83 13.67 -24.83
CA SER A 229 2.40 15.05 -24.60
C SER A 229 2.94 15.54 -23.26
N THR A 230 2.71 16.79 -22.90
CA THR A 230 2.93 17.29 -21.53
C THR A 230 1.66 17.17 -20.68
N TYR A 231 1.78 17.44 -19.38
CA TYR A 231 0.67 17.54 -18.42
C TYR A 231 -0.44 18.52 -18.85
N GLN A 232 -0.19 19.40 -19.83
CA GLN A 232 -1.21 20.26 -20.46
C GLN A 232 -2.32 19.47 -21.16
N PHE A 233 -2.18 18.15 -21.33
CA PHE A 233 -3.24 17.29 -21.85
C PHE A 233 -4.32 16.95 -20.81
N ILE A 234 -4.05 17.11 -19.51
CA ILE A 234 -4.99 16.78 -18.41
C ILE A 234 -6.38 17.41 -18.61
N PRO A 235 -6.53 18.71 -18.95
CA PRO A 235 -7.85 19.31 -19.17
C PRO A 235 -8.71 18.61 -20.24
N LYS A 236 -8.08 17.95 -21.22
CA LYS A 236 -8.78 17.19 -22.28
C LYS A 236 -9.31 15.84 -21.80
N ILE A 237 -8.68 15.25 -20.78
CA ILE A 237 -9.04 13.93 -20.22
C ILE A 237 -9.64 14.00 -18.82
N LYS A 238 -9.82 15.19 -18.24
CA LYS A 238 -10.29 15.38 -16.85
C LYS A 238 -11.61 14.66 -16.49
N LYS A 239 -12.45 14.34 -17.48
CA LYS A 239 -13.72 13.61 -17.30
C LYS A 239 -13.56 12.08 -17.38
N LYS A 240 -12.36 11.59 -17.72
CA LYS A 240 -12.02 10.18 -17.89
C LYS A 240 -11.12 9.65 -16.77
N ILE A 241 -10.78 10.50 -15.79
CA ILE A 241 -9.81 10.17 -14.73
C ILE A 241 -10.43 10.48 -13.38
N ASP A 242 -10.16 9.61 -12.40
CA ASP A 242 -10.70 9.70 -11.05
C ASP A 242 -9.66 10.22 -10.04
N ALA A 243 -8.37 9.99 -10.32
CA ALA A 243 -7.27 10.58 -9.58
C ALA A 243 -6.03 10.76 -10.46
N ILE A 244 -5.12 11.63 -9.99
CA ILE A 244 -3.78 11.77 -10.53
C ILE A 244 -2.77 11.25 -9.51
N VAL A 245 -1.88 10.35 -9.94
CA VAL A 245 -0.81 9.79 -9.11
C VAL A 245 0.49 9.85 -9.88
N THR A 246 1.52 10.54 -9.35
CA THR A 246 2.71 10.82 -10.17
C THR A 246 4.00 11.10 -9.40
N ASP A 247 5.15 10.79 -10.02
CA ASP A 247 6.48 11.19 -9.58
C ASP A 247 7.01 12.33 -10.46
N VAL A 248 7.07 13.54 -9.90
CA VAL A 248 7.40 14.74 -10.68
C VAL A 248 8.92 14.81 -10.91
N PRO A 249 9.42 15.22 -12.09
CA PRO A 249 10.85 15.34 -12.36
C PRO A 249 11.61 16.25 -11.37
N TYR A 250 12.78 15.80 -10.92
CA TYR A 250 13.64 16.53 -9.95
C TYR A 250 14.73 17.42 -10.59
N GLY A 251 14.72 17.62 -11.90
CA GLY A 251 15.60 18.58 -12.61
C GLY A 251 17.01 18.10 -12.97
N THR A 252 17.58 17.10 -12.28
CA THR A 252 18.97 16.65 -12.56
C THR A 252 19.08 15.52 -13.58
N ALA A 253 17.98 14.81 -13.86
CA ALA A 253 17.91 13.69 -14.81
C ALA A 253 16.78 13.84 -15.84
N SER A 254 15.97 14.89 -15.72
CA SER A 254 14.85 15.17 -16.63
C SER A 254 15.32 16.09 -17.76
N ARG A 255 15.05 15.72 -19.01
CA ARG A 255 15.30 16.55 -20.22
C ARG A 255 14.49 17.87 -20.26
N SER A 256 13.81 18.24 -19.17
CA SER A 256 13.04 19.48 -19.06
C SER A 256 13.94 20.67 -18.76
N SER A 257 13.78 21.76 -19.50
CA SER A 257 14.54 23.01 -19.35
C SER A 257 14.07 23.88 -18.18
N ALA A 258 12.91 23.59 -17.58
CA ALA A 258 12.33 24.39 -16.52
C ALA A 258 12.77 23.93 -15.11
N PRO A 259 12.92 24.85 -14.14
CA PRO A 259 13.18 24.50 -12.75
C PRO A 259 12.08 23.58 -12.17
N PRO A 260 12.40 22.57 -11.34
CA PRO A 260 11.41 21.64 -10.77
C PRO A 260 10.24 22.31 -10.07
N LYS A 261 10.50 23.41 -9.35
CA LYS A 261 9.47 24.22 -8.68
C LYS A 261 8.41 24.72 -9.67
N LYS A 262 8.87 25.34 -10.75
CA LYS A 262 8.00 25.89 -11.80
C LYS A 262 7.19 24.80 -12.49
N ILE A 263 7.80 23.64 -12.77
CA ILE A 263 7.08 22.49 -13.35
C ILE A 263 5.91 22.06 -12.44
N ILE A 264 6.13 22.00 -11.13
CA ILE A 264 5.08 21.63 -10.17
C ILE A 264 3.99 22.71 -10.12
N GLU A 265 4.36 23.98 -10.05
CA GLU A 265 3.41 25.10 -10.04
C GLU A 265 2.53 25.13 -11.32
N ASP A 266 3.17 25.03 -12.49
CA ASP A 266 2.48 24.97 -13.78
C ASP A 266 1.58 23.73 -13.88
N PHE A 267 2.05 22.57 -13.41
CA PHE A 267 1.25 21.34 -13.33
C PHE A 267 0.03 21.52 -12.41
N LEU A 268 0.22 22.03 -11.20
CA LEU A 268 -0.87 22.24 -10.25
C LEU A 268 -1.93 23.24 -10.78
N SER A 269 -1.52 24.18 -11.64
CA SER A 269 -2.43 25.13 -12.29
C SER A 269 -3.44 24.47 -13.25
N VAL A 270 -3.08 23.33 -13.85
CA VAL A 270 -3.95 22.59 -14.80
C VAL A 270 -4.72 21.44 -14.16
N VAL A 271 -4.32 21.01 -12.96
CA VAL A 271 -5.02 19.95 -12.22
C VAL A 271 -6.37 20.49 -11.70
N PRO A 272 -7.49 19.80 -11.94
CA PRO A 272 -8.78 20.23 -11.41
C PRO A 272 -8.75 20.33 -9.87
N LYS A 273 -9.28 21.42 -9.30
CA LYS A 273 -9.20 21.70 -7.85
C LYS A 273 -9.75 20.58 -6.94
N LYS A 274 -10.76 19.85 -7.40
CA LYS A 274 -11.40 18.74 -6.65
C LYS A 274 -10.83 17.35 -7.01
N MET A 275 -9.83 17.28 -7.88
CA MET A 275 -9.20 16.02 -8.28
C MET A 275 -8.35 15.50 -7.13
N LYS A 276 -8.54 14.23 -6.78
CA LYS A 276 -7.64 13.52 -5.87
C LYS A 276 -6.24 13.49 -6.48
N LEU A 277 -5.25 13.90 -5.70
CA LEU A 277 -3.89 14.05 -6.17
C LEU A 277 -2.91 13.44 -5.17
N VAL A 278 -2.16 12.44 -5.64
CA VAL A 278 -1.01 11.91 -4.91
C VAL A 278 0.24 12.17 -5.73
N LEU A 279 1.13 13.03 -5.25
CA LEU A 279 2.37 13.31 -5.98
C LEU A 279 3.58 13.15 -5.09
N VAL A 280 4.73 12.88 -5.70
CA VAL A 280 6.01 12.92 -5.00
C VAL A 280 6.93 13.94 -5.64
N TYR A 281 7.62 14.71 -4.80
CA TYR A 281 8.62 15.70 -5.22
C TYR A 281 9.82 15.70 -4.28
N LYS A 282 10.91 16.35 -4.67
CA LYS A 282 12.12 16.48 -3.84
C LYS A 282 11.90 17.45 -2.66
N LYS A 283 12.27 17.08 -1.44
CA LYS A 283 12.23 17.97 -0.27
C LYS A 283 13.06 19.23 -0.55
N GLY A 284 12.56 20.39 -0.15
CA GLY A 284 13.20 21.68 -0.37
C GLY A 284 12.79 22.40 -1.65
N THR A 285 11.92 21.83 -2.49
CA THR A 285 11.41 22.52 -3.69
C THR A 285 10.55 23.76 -3.37
N GLY A 286 10.04 23.90 -2.15
CA GLY A 286 9.36 25.14 -1.69
C GLY A 286 8.00 25.40 -2.35
N ILE A 287 7.15 24.38 -2.41
CA ILE A 287 5.79 24.43 -2.98
C ILE A 287 4.78 24.87 -1.90
N THR A 288 4.21 26.06 -2.06
CA THR A 288 3.29 26.69 -1.09
C THR A 288 1.87 26.17 -1.21
N GLU A 289 1.43 25.84 -2.43
CA GLU A 289 0.07 25.39 -2.77
C GLU A 289 -0.29 24.04 -2.14
N LEU A 290 0.72 23.32 -1.67
CA LEU A 290 0.60 22.02 -1.00
C LEU A 290 0.88 22.14 0.51
N SER A 291 0.90 23.34 1.11
CA SER A 291 1.24 23.54 2.53
C SER A 291 0.35 22.70 3.46
N GLU A 292 -0.97 22.74 3.22
CA GLU A 292 -2.02 22.11 4.03
C GLU A 292 -2.26 20.62 3.72
N ALA A 293 -1.66 20.11 2.65
CA ALA A 293 -1.83 18.71 2.25
C ALA A 293 -1.05 17.76 3.16
N LYS A 294 -1.53 16.53 3.33
CA LYS A 294 -0.83 15.52 4.14
C LYS A 294 0.48 15.13 3.46
N LYS A 295 1.58 15.06 4.22
CA LYS A 295 2.94 14.82 3.69
C LYS A 295 3.64 13.68 4.39
N TYR A 296 4.42 12.92 3.63
CA TYR A 296 5.31 11.88 4.15
C TYR A 296 6.71 12.09 3.60
N GLU A 297 7.70 12.13 4.48
CA GLU A 297 9.10 12.25 4.08
C GLU A 297 9.77 10.87 3.98
N ILE A 298 10.34 10.60 2.80
CA ILE A 298 10.99 9.35 2.45
C ILE A 298 12.46 9.65 2.14
N TYR A 299 13.32 9.43 3.13
CA TYR A 299 14.77 9.58 2.94
C TYR A 299 15.30 8.52 1.96
N ARG A 300 16.11 8.94 0.97
CA ARG A 300 16.78 8.02 0.03
C ARG A 300 18.28 8.02 0.25
N HIS A 301 18.91 9.19 0.18
CA HIS A 301 20.33 9.40 0.46
C HIS A 301 20.59 10.89 0.76
N LYS A 302 21.85 11.24 1.07
CA LYS A 302 22.25 12.58 1.56
C LYS A 302 21.73 13.77 0.72
N SER A 303 21.54 13.59 -0.58
CA SER A 303 21.11 14.64 -1.52
C SER A 303 19.65 14.52 -2.00
N LEU A 304 18.92 13.50 -1.55
CA LEU A 304 17.54 13.24 -1.95
C LEU A 304 16.70 12.71 -0.79
N THR A 305 15.76 13.55 -0.37
CA THR A 305 14.57 13.13 0.40
C THR A 305 13.36 13.39 -0.49
N ARG A 306 12.51 12.37 -0.67
CA ARG A 306 11.25 12.47 -1.40
C ARG A 306 10.15 12.87 -0.42
N VAL A 307 9.22 13.71 -0.87
CA VAL A 307 8.02 14.11 -0.12
C VAL A 307 6.82 13.62 -0.90
N ILE A 308 6.12 12.62 -0.36
CA ILE A 308 4.83 12.17 -0.89
C ILE A 308 3.76 13.09 -0.31
N VAL A 309 2.89 13.61 -1.16
CA VAL A 309 1.77 14.48 -0.78
C VAL A 309 0.47 13.86 -1.24
N VAL A 310 -0.53 13.89 -0.36
CA VAL A 310 -1.90 13.42 -0.62
C VAL A 310 -2.85 14.60 -0.43
N ARG A 311 -3.60 14.93 -1.50
CA ARG A 311 -4.57 16.03 -1.56
C ARG A 311 -5.91 15.56 -2.12
#